data_AF-A0A7J7M4Y9-F1
#
_entry.id   AF-A0A7J7M4Y9-F1
#
_cell.length_a   1.000
_cell.length_b   1.000
_cell.length_c   1.000
_cell.angle_alpha   90.00
_cell.angle_beta   90.00
_cell.angle_gamma   90.00
#
_symmetry.space_group_name_H-M   'P 1'
#
loop_
_entity.id
_entity.type
_entity.pdbx_description
1 polymer ?
#
loop_
_entity_poly.entity_id
_entity_poly.type
_entity_poly.pdbx_seq_one_letter_code
_entity_poly.pdbx_strand_id
1 'polypeptide(L)'
;MFAALPEEETGTLRATCFTSLLLIYPIATMSTLVMVIFDRHLGDMKFQFGETIIQMKPIHVCLILGLCVSPITNEFLIVDPEHMMNFRMKQFSKKKNTYGLKEIDNALKHAKLERHQEDVLRLNLLKIILSFLLPNKGRNVWVKYADLVDDLDQFNRFSWGEQVYNFLWSHIVEFAHYRSAAGKKSD
;
A
#
# COMPACT_ATOMS: atom_id res chain seq x y z
N MET A 1 -7.63 3.46 9.99
CA MET A 1 -8.43 4.70 9.94
C MET A 1 -7.46 5.82 10.23
N PHE A 2 -7.16 6.68 9.25
CA PHE A 2 -6.31 7.85 9.49
C PHE A 2 -7.08 8.75 10.45
N ALA A 3 -6.78 8.65 11.75
CA ALA A 3 -7.05 9.77 12.65
C ALA A 3 -6.41 10.98 11.97
N ALA A 4 -7.19 12.05 11.82
CA ALA A 4 -6.80 13.26 11.09
C ALA A 4 -5.33 13.58 11.38
N LEU A 5 -4.48 13.39 10.37
CA LEU A 5 -3.07 13.74 10.50
C LEU A 5 -3.02 15.23 10.85
N PRO A 6 -2.15 15.68 11.77
CA PRO A 6 -2.02 17.09 12.09
C PRO A 6 -1.86 17.93 10.82
N GLU A 7 -2.41 19.15 10.77
CA GLU A 7 -2.39 20.00 9.56
C GLU A 7 -0.96 20.14 8.95
N GLU A 8 0.05 20.22 9.81
CA GLU A 8 1.46 20.29 9.43
C GLU A 8 1.95 19.06 8.65
N GLU A 9 1.43 17.87 8.97
CA GLU A 9 1.73 16.62 8.26
C GLU A 9 0.89 16.45 6.99
N THR A 10 -0.28 17.09 6.93
CA THR A 10 -1.10 17.09 5.71
C THR A 10 -0.51 17.97 4.61
N GLY A 11 0.17 19.06 4.96
CA GLY A 11 0.81 19.97 4.00
C GLY A 11 1.89 19.29 3.17
N THR A 12 2.73 18.47 3.80
CA THR A 12 3.81 17.73 3.12
C THR A 12 3.29 16.53 2.33
N LEU A 13 2.25 15.84 2.81
CA LEU A 13 1.62 14.74 2.07
C LEU A 13 0.89 15.21 0.81
N ARG A 14 0.38 16.46 0.78
CA ARG A 14 -0.22 17.08 -0.41
C ARG A 14 0.77 17.30 -1.58
N ALA A 15 2.08 17.18 -1.33
CA ALA A 15 3.09 17.24 -2.38
C ALA A 15 3.41 15.86 -2.98
N THR A 16 2.72 14.80 -2.52
CA THR A 16 2.99 13.41 -2.93
C THR A 16 1.86 12.84 -3.80
N CYS A 17 2.12 11.69 -4.43
CA CYS A 17 1.11 10.96 -5.20
C CYS A 17 -0.09 10.46 -4.36
N PHE A 18 -0.06 10.63 -3.03
CA PHE A 18 -1.12 10.24 -2.11
C PHE A 18 -2.02 11.40 -1.67
N THR A 19 -1.90 12.57 -2.30
CA THR A 19 -2.76 13.72 -2.00
C THR A 19 -4.25 13.36 -2.04
N SER A 20 -4.66 12.60 -3.05
CA SER A 20 -6.05 12.14 -3.22
C SER A 20 -6.50 11.18 -2.11
N LEU A 21 -5.57 10.43 -1.49
CA LEU A 21 -5.88 9.53 -0.38
C LEU A 21 -6.33 10.29 0.87
N LEU A 22 -5.85 11.52 1.06
CA LEU A 22 -6.27 12.39 2.16
C LEU A 22 -7.76 12.81 2.04
N LEU A 23 -8.35 12.65 0.86
CA LEU A 23 -9.75 12.95 0.58
C LEU A 23 -10.66 11.72 0.71
N ILE A 24 -10.09 10.52 0.86
CA ILE A 24 -10.89 9.30 1.01
C ILE A 24 -11.50 9.29 2.41
N TYR A 25 -12.81 9.56 2.46
CA TYR A 25 -13.61 9.47 3.66
C TYR A 25 -13.59 8.05 4.23
N PRO A 26 -13.69 7.84 5.56
CA PRO A 26 -13.87 6.51 6.11
C PRO A 26 -15.13 5.86 5.53
N ILE A 27 -14.94 4.92 4.61
CA ILE A 27 -16.02 4.10 4.07
C ILE A 27 -16.30 3.00 5.09
N ALA A 28 -17.52 2.95 5.62
CA ALA A 28 -17.99 1.81 6.39
C ALA A 28 -18.10 0.61 5.43
N THR A 29 -17.17 -0.33 5.53
CA THR A 29 -17.19 -1.53 4.69
C THR A 29 -18.30 -2.46 5.19
N MET A 30 -19.33 -2.69 4.36
CA MET A 30 -20.34 -3.70 4.65
C MET A 30 -19.79 -5.08 4.27
N SER A 31 -19.47 -5.89 5.28
CA SER A 31 -18.90 -7.24 5.09
C SER A 31 -19.76 -8.11 4.17
N THR A 32 -21.09 -8.00 4.27
CA THR A 32 -22.04 -8.71 3.39
C THR A 32 -21.85 -8.36 1.92
N LEU A 33 -21.66 -7.08 1.59
CA LEU A 33 -21.47 -6.63 0.21
C LEU A 33 -20.13 -7.13 -0.34
N VAL A 34 -19.09 -7.12 0.49
CA VAL A 34 -17.79 -7.70 0.14
C VAL A 34 -17.92 -9.19 -0.17
N MET A 35 -18.60 -9.97 0.68
CA MET A 35 -18.83 -11.40 0.44
C MET A 35 -19.62 -11.66 -0.85
N VAL A 36 -20.66 -10.87 -1.13
CA VAL A 36 -21.42 -10.98 -2.38
C VAL A 36 -20.55 -10.70 -3.59
N ILE A 37 -19.66 -9.70 -3.55
CA ILE A 37 -18.71 -9.45 -4.64
C ILE A 37 -17.77 -10.65 -4.85
N PHE A 38 -17.25 -11.22 -3.75
CA PHE A 38 -16.40 -12.41 -3.82
C PHE A 38 -17.13 -13.64 -4.38
N ASP A 39 -18.41 -13.83 -4.06
CA ASP A 39 -19.24 -14.92 -4.62
C ASP A 39 -19.45 -14.79 -6.14
N ARG A 40 -19.33 -13.58 -6.67
CA ARG A 40 -19.46 -13.29 -8.11
C ARG A 40 -18.12 -13.34 -8.86
N HIS A 41 -17.02 -13.70 -8.19
CA HIS A 41 -15.69 -13.76 -8.80
C HIS A 41 -15.56 -14.94 -9.77
N LEU A 42 -15.11 -14.67 -10.99
CA LEU A 42 -14.94 -15.64 -12.07
C LEU A 42 -13.47 -16.03 -12.34
N GLY A 43 -12.51 -15.53 -11.54
CA GLY A 43 -11.08 -15.58 -11.87
C GLY A 43 -10.59 -14.32 -12.58
N ASP A 44 -9.28 -14.12 -12.62
CA ASP A 44 -8.58 -12.98 -13.26
C ASP A 44 -9.14 -11.59 -12.91
N MET A 45 -9.56 -11.38 -11.66
CA MET A 45 -10.24 -10.16 -11.20
C MET A 45 -11.51 -9.83 -12.01
N LYS A 46 -12.19 -10.85 -12.53
CA LYS A 46 -13.48 -10.72 -13.22
C LYS A 46 -14.61 -11.00 -12.25
N PHE A 47 -15.67 -10.20 -12.34
CA PHE A 47 -16.84 -10.29 -11.48
C PHE A 47 -18.12 -10.25 -12.33
N GLN A 48 -19.07 -11.13 -12.03
CA GLN A 48 -20.34 -11.20 -12.75
C GLN A 48 -21.48 -10.51 -11.99
N PHE A 49 -22.10 -9.53 -12.63
CA PHE A 49 -23.29 -8.85 -12.11
C PHE A 49 -24.43 -8.99 -13.13
N GLY A 50 -25.37 -9.89 -12.84
CA GLY A 50 -26.39 -10.29 -13.82
C GLY A 50 -25.73 -10.92 -15.05
N GLU A 51 -25.96 -10.32 -16.21
CA GLU A 51 -25.36 -10.73 -17.49
C GLU A 51 -24.03 -10.01 -17.80
N THR A 52 -23.66 -9.02 -16.98
CA THR A 52 -22.46 -8.22 -17.22
C THR A 52 -21.25 -8.82 -16.52
N ILE A 53 -20.12 -8.91 -17.24
CA ILE A 53 -18.82 -9.27 -16.68
C ILE A 53 -17.95 -8.03 -16.61
N ILE A 54 -17.50 -7.69 -15.41
CA ILE A 54 -16.59 -6.58 -15.16
C ILE A 54 -15.21 -7.14 -14.87
N GLN A 55 -14.21 -6.78 -15.68
CA GLN A 55 -12.81 -7.09 -15.41
C GLN A 55 -12.12 -5.90 -14.76
N MET A 56 -11.62 -6.10 -13.54
CA MET A 56 -10.78 -5.10 -12.90
C MET A 56 -9.38 -5.10 -13.53
N LYS A 57 -8.84 -3.92 -13.78
CA LYS A 57 -7.49 -3.71 -14.34
C LYS A 57 -6.69 -2.83 -13.37
N PRO A 58 -5.34 -2.80 -13.44
CA PRO A 58 -4.52 -1.93 -12.62
C PRO A 58 -4.95 -0.46 -12.66
N ILE A 59 -5.34 0.04 -13.84
CA ILE A 59 -5.85 1.41 -14.01
C ILE A 59 -7.09 1.70 -13.15
N HIS A 60 -7.97 0.71 -12.92
CA HIS A 60 -9.13 0.90 -12.05
C HIS A 60 -8.70 1.10 -10.59
N VAL A 61 -7.62 0.44 -10.15
CA VAL A 61 -7.04 0.68 -8.81
C VAL A 61 -6.50 2.10 -8.71
N CYS A 62 -5.78 2.58 -9.73
CA CYS A 62 -5.31 3.96 -9.76
C CYS A 62 -6.47 4.95 -9.62
N LEU A 63 -7.54 4.77 -10.40
CA LEU A 63 -8.70 5.67 -10.38
C LEU A 63 -9.44 5.63 -9.03
N ILE A 64 -9.67 4.45 -8.46
CA ILE A 64 -10.40 4.27 -7.20
C ILE A 64 -9.64 4.89 -6.03
N LEU A 65 -8.32 4.69 -5.99
CA LEU A 65 -7.46 5.15 -4.90
C LEU A 65 -6.84 6.53 -5.18
N GLY A 66 -7.14 7.16 -6.31
CA GLY A 66 -6.54 8.43 -6.73
C GLY A 66 -5.02 8.39 -6.85
N LEU A 67 -4.45 7.24 -7.24
CA LEU A 67 -3.02 7.05 -7.46
C LEU A 67 -2.62 7.49 -8.87
N CYS A 68 -1.36 7.85 -9.05
CA CYS A 68 -0.80 8.17 -10.36
C CYS A 68 -0.96 7.00 -11.34
N VAL A 69 -1.35 7.33 -12.57
CA VAL A 69 -1.30 6.42 -13.71
C VAL A 69 0.08 6.55 -14.32
N SER A 70 0.99 5.67 -13.92
CA SER A 70 2.38 5.71 -14.40
C SER A 70 2.59 4.70 -15.52
N PRO A 71 3.27 5.08 -16.63
CA PRO A 71 3.74 4.13 -17.63
C PRO A 71 4.97 3.34 -17.17
N ILE A 72 5.55 3.67 -16.01
CA ILE A 72 6.80 3.09 -15.51
C ILE A 72 6.55 1.65 -15.04
N THR A 73 7.47 0.76 -15.43
CA THR A 73 7.47 -0.66 -15.07
C THR A 73 7.64 -0.85 -13.56
N ASN A 74 7.25 -2.03 -13.05
CA ASN A 74 7.50 -2.46 -11.65
C ASN A 74 8.99 -2.51 -11.25
N GLU A 75 9.89 -2.14 -12.15
CA GLU A 75 11.33 -2.15 -11.93
C GLU A 75 11.71 -0.89 -11.16
N PHE A 76 11.90 -1.08 -9.87
CA PHE A 76 12.66 -0.18 -9.04
C PHE A 76 14.07 -0.06 -9.62
N LEU A 77 14.34 1.05 -10.33
CA LEU A 77 15.71 1.37 -10.71
C LEU A 77 16.44 1.76 -9.44
N ILE A 78 17.25 0.85 -8.89
CA ILE A 78 18.16 1.16 -7.79
C ILE A 78 19.22 2.10 -8.37
N VAL A 79 18.99 3.40 -8.27
CA VAL A 79 19.89 4.42 -8.85
C VAL A 79 21.19 4.50 -8.05
N ASP A 80 21.14 4.25 -6.74
CA ASP A 80 22.32 4.20 -5.86
C ASP A 80 22.07 3.36 -4.58
N PRO A 81 22.69 2.18 -4.44
CA PRO A 81 22.57 1.35 -3.24
C PRO A 81 23.12 1.97 -1.96
N GLU A 82 24.13 2.84 -2.04
CA GLU A 82 24.73 3.51 -0.89
C GLU A 82 23.84 4.65 -0.39
N HIS A 83 23.26 5.43 -1.32
CA HIS A 83 22.33 6.49 -0.95
C HIS A 83 21.09 5.93 -0.22
N MET A 84 20.48 4.86 -0.75
CA MET A 84 19.27 4.28 -0.16
C MET A 84 19.51 3.52 1.16
N MET A 85 20.77 3.28 1.52
CA MET A 85 21.12 2.80 2.85
C MET A 85 21.01 3.88 3.92
N ASN A 86 21.15 5.16 3.56
CA ASN A 86 21.27 6.23 4.54
C ASN A 86 20.01 6.41 5.36
N PHE A 87 18.83 6.51 4.72
CA PHE A 87 17.57 6.64 5.45
C PHE A 87 17.30 5.42 6.33
N ARG A 88 17.37 4.20 5.79
CA ARG A 88 17.08 2.99 6.55
C ARG A 88 18.07 2.73 7.69
N MET A 89 19.37 3.01 7.50
CA MET A 89 20.39 2.82 8.54
C MET A 89 20.26 3.89 9.63
N LYS A 90 19.87 5.11 9.26
CA LYS A 90 19.58 6.20 10.20
C LYS A 90 18.36 5.86 11.07
N GLN A 91 17.26 5.41 10.46
CA GLN A 91 16.00 5.19 11.16
C GLN A 91 15.86 3.80 11.79
N PHE A 92 16.47 2.79 11.19
CA PHE A 92 16.38 1.40 11.62
C PHE A 92 17.77 0.82 11.77
N SER A 93 18.28 0.78 13.01
CA SER A 93 19.66 0.41 13.37
C SER A 93 20.13 -1.00 12.96
N LYS A 94 19.29 -1.78 12.26
CA LYS A 94 19.59 -3.14 11.80
C LYS A 94 19.19 -3.31 10.33
N LYS A 95 20.07 -3.96 9.56
CA LYS A 95 19.73 -4.46 8.22
C LYS A 95 18.67 -5.54 8.36
N LYS A 96 17.48 -5.28 7.84
CA LYS A 96 16.35 -6.20 7.81
C LYS A 96 15.71 -6.17 6.43
N ASN A 97 15.11 -7.29 6.05
CA ASN A 97 14.35 -7.38 4.80
C ASN A 97 12.94 -6.79 4.93
N THR A 98 12.46 -6.59 6.16
CA THR A 98 11.15 -5.99 6.43
C THR A 98 11.16 -5.19 7.73
N TYR A 99 10.27 -4.20 7.83
CA TYR A 99 10.09 -3.34 9.01
C TYR A 99 8.63 -3.32 9.45
N GLY A 100 8.38 -3.54 10.74
CA GLY A 100 7.02 -3.58 11.29
C GLY A 100 6.44 -2.21 11.62
N LEU A 101 5.11 -2.12 11.73
CA LEU A 101 4.40 -0.87 12.10
C LEU A 101 4.94 -0.24 13.39
N LYS A 102 5.24 -1.06 14.41
CA LYS A 102 5.79 -0.57 15.68
C LYS A 102 7.17 0.06 15.52
N GLU A 103 8.00 -0.48 14.63
CA GLU A 103 9.33 0.06 14.35
C GLU A 103 9.21 1.41 13.65
N ILE A 104 8.31 1.52 12.68
CA ILE A 104 8.01 2.78 11.98
C ILE A 104 7.44 3.82 12.95
N ASP A 105 6.49 3.44 13.82
CA ASP A 105 5.91 4.35 14.82
C ASP A 105 6.96 4.86 15.82
N ASN A 106 7.92 4.01 16.22
CA ASN A 106 9.02 4.43 17.08
C ASN A 106 9.97 5.38 16.35
N ALA A 107 10.40 5.05 15.13
CA ALA A 107 11.23 5.93 14.31
C ALA A 107 10.54 7.29 14.08
N LEU A 108 9.23 7.30 13.83
CA LEU A 108 8.45 8.51 13.62
C LEU A 108 8.43 9.40 14.86
N LYS A 109 8.30 8.82 16.06
CA LYS A 109 8.40 9.57 17.32
C LYS A 109 9.77 10.22 17.48
N HIS A 110 10.85 9.49 17.19
CA HIS A 110 12.20 10.03 17.26
C HIS A 110 12.44 11.15 16.24
N ALA A 111 12.08 10.94 14.97
CA ALA A 111 12.23 11.93 13.91
C ALA A 111 11.45 13.23 14.21
N LYS A 112 10.27 13.12 14.83
CA LYS A 112 9.48 14.28 15.29
C LYS A 112 10.18 15.06 16.41
N LEU A 113 10.77 14.35 17.38
CA LEU A 113 11.52 14.99 18.48
C LEU A 113 12.76 15.72 17.97
N GLU A 114 13.45 15.14 16.98
CA GLU A 114 14.63 15.73 16.33
C GLU A 114 14.30 16.78 15.26
N ARG A 115 13.00 17.02 14.99
CA ARG A 115 12.49 17.96 13.98
C ARG A 115 13.02 17.71 12.56
N HIS A 116 13.30 16.45 12.22
CA HIS A 116 13.69 16.04 10.87
C HIS A 116 12.47 15.87 9.97
N GLN A 117 11.97 16.99 9.42
CA GLN A 117 10.70 16.99 8.65
C GLN A 117 10.70 16.04 7.44
N GLU A 118 11.82 15.90 6.72
CA GLU A 118 11.92 14.94 5.61
C GLU A 118 11.78 13.50 6.10
N ASP A 119 12.46 13.13 7.18
CA ASP A 119 12.38 11.77 7.72
C ASP A 119 10.97 11.47 8.24
N VAL A 120 10.30 12.46 8.84
CA VAL A 120 8.89 12.37 9.24
C VAL A 120 8.00 12.08 8.02
N LEU A 121 8.21 12.77 6.89
CA LEU A 121 7.48 12.52 5.65
C LEU A 121 7.73 11.10 5.14
N ARG A 122 9.00 10.68 5.00
CA ARG A 122 9.38 9.35 4.53
C ARG A 122 8.78 8.23 5.39
N LEU A 123 8.81 8.39 6.71
CA LEU A 123 8.22 7.44 7.66
C LEU A 123 6.68 7.41 7.59
N ASN A 124 6.04 8.56 7.39
CA ASN A 124 4.60 8.62 7.16
C ASN A 124 4.20 7.93 5.84
N LEU A 125 4.99 8.07 4.76
CA LEU A 125 4.78 7.35 3.51
C LEU A 125 4.87 5.83 3.71
N LEU A 126 5.87 5.34 4.47
CA LEU A 126 5.96 3.92 4.82
C LEU A 126 4.74 3.43 5.61
N LYS A 127 4.25 4.26 6.54
CA LYS A 127 3.05 3.95 7.31
C LYS A 127 1.81 3.87 6.43
N ILE A 128 1.67 4.75 5.42
CA ILE A 128 0.58 4.71 4.43
C ILE A 128 0.65 3.42 3.63
N ILE A 129 1.83 3.05 3.11
CA ILE A 129 2.02 1.80 2.37
C ILE A 129 1.57 0.61 3.21
N LEU A 130 2.03 0.54 4.45
CA LEU A 130 1.78 -0.58 5.33
C LEU A 130 0.33 -0.68 5.82
N SER A 131 -0.28 0.46 6.12
CA SER A 131 -1.59 0.51 6.79
C SER A 131 -2.75 0.56 5.80
N PHE A 132 -2.49 1.00 4.56
CA PHE A 132 -3.53 1.29 3.60
C PHE A 132 -3.34 0.58 2.26
N LEU A 133 -2.17 0.71 1.62
CA LEU A 133 -1.98 0.17 0.27
C LEU A 133 -1.74 -1.34 0.25
N LEU A 134 -0.89 -1.83 1.15
CA LEU A 134 -0.47 -3.23 1.22
C LEU A 134 -0.67 -3.77 2.64
N PRO A 135 -1.91 -3.77 3.18
CA PRO A 135 -2.18 -4.19 4.54
C PRO A 135 -2.03 -5.71 4.68
N ASN A 136 -0.84 -6.16 5.04
CA ASN A 136 -0.58 -7.58 5.28
C ASN A 136 -0.78 -7.98 6.75
N LYS A 137 -1.04 -9.27 6.99
CA LYS A 137 -1.24 -9.83 8.35
C LYS A 137 -0.04 -9.59 9.27
N GLY A 138 1.17 -9.54 8.71
CA GLY A 138 2.41 -9.28 9.45
C GLY A 138 2.60 -7.81 9.85
N ARG A 139 1.84 -6.89 9.25
CA ARG A 139 2.05 -5.43 9.32
C ARG A 139 3.53 -5.07 9.13
N ASN A 140 4.15 -5.68 8.13
CA ASN A 140 5.55 -5.47 7.78
C ASN A 140 5.69 -4.91 6.36
N VAL A 141 6.46 -3.84 6.21
CA VAL A 141 6.79 -3.26 4.91
C VAL A 141 8.11 -3.87 4.41
N TRP A 142 8.18 -4.22 3.13
CA TRP A 142 9.40 -4.76 2.53
C TRP A 142 10.47 -3.68 2.41
N VAL A 143 11.74 -4.03 2.59
CA VAL A 143 12.88 -3.10 2.54
C VAL A 143 12.92 -2.28 1.25
N LYS A 144 12.54 -2.86 0.12
CA LYS A 144 12.46 -2.13 -1.17
C LYS A 144 11.61 -0.87 -1.12
N TYR A 145 10.57 -0.84 -0.27
CA TYR A 145 9.74 0.36 -0.11
C TYR A 145 10.35 1.37 0.86
N ALA A 146 11.15 0.93 1.83
CA ALA A 146 11.98 1.79 2.67
C ALA A 146 13.06 2.51 1.84
N ASP A 147 13.56 1.83 0.82
CA ASP A 147 14.50 2.41 -0.14
C ASP A 147 13.79 3.40 -1.08
N LEU A 148 12.59 3.03 -1.56
CA LEU A 148 11.79 3.88 -2.45
C LEU A 148 11.35 5.20 -1.81
N VAL A 149 11.11 5.27 -0.49
CA VAL A 149 10.78 6.56 0.15
C VAL A 149 11.97 7.52 0.25
N ASP A 150 13.20 7.04 0.05
CA ASP A 150 14.38 7.91 0.06
C ASP A 150 14.43 8.77 -1.22
N ASP A 151 14.00 8.21 -2.36
CA ASP A 151 13.81 8.90 -3.64
C ASP A 151 12.32 9.24 -3.88
N LEU A 152 11.89 10.41 -3.40
CA LEU A 152 10.50 10.85 -3.54
C LEU A 152 10.04 11.04 -4.99
N ASP A 153 10.96 11.35 -5.91
CA ASP A 153 10.63 11.51 -7.33
C ASP A 153 10.32 10.17 -7.98
N GLN A 154 11.09 9.14 -7.63
CA GLN A 154 10.79 7.77 -8.02
C GLN A 154 9.55 7.25 -7.31
N PHE A 155 9.39 7.53 -6.02
CA PHE A 155 8.20 7.19 -5.24
C PHE A 155 6.91 7.69 -5.89
N ASN A 156 6.88 8.96 -6.30
CA ASN A 156 5.71 9.61 -6.89
C ASN A 156 5.37 9.08 -8.29
N ARG A 157 6.35 8.55 -9.01
CA ARG A 157 6.19 7.96 -10.34
C ARG A 157 6.07 6.43 -10.31
N PHE A 158 6.19 5.83 -9.15
CA PHE A 158 6.09 4.39 -8.98
C PHE A 158 4.67 3.88 -9.27
N SER A 159 4.58 2.69 -9.85
CA SER A 159 3.31 2.07 -10.27
C SER A 159 2.55 1.46 -9.08
N TRP A 160 2.17 2.31 -8.12
CA TRP A 160 1.44 1.93 -6.92
C TRP A 160 0.13 1.19 -7.23
N GLY A 161 -0.60 1.62 -8.27
CA GLY A 161 -1.84 0.95 -8.66
C GLY A 161 -1.63 -0.49 -9.13
N GLU A 162 -0.52 -0.78 -9.82
CA GLU A 162 -0.17 -2.14 -10.23
C GLU A 162 0.27 -2.99 -9.03
N GLN A 163 1.06 -2.44 -8.11
CA GLN A 163 1.45 -3.15 -6.89
C GLN A 163 0.25 -3.50 -6.01
N VAL A 164 -0.68 -2.55 -5.82
CA VAL A 164 -1.92 -2.80 -5.08
C VAL A 164 -2.81 -3.79 -5.83
N TYR A 165 -2.92 -3.69 -7.15
CA TYR A 165 -3.66 -4.66 -7.97
C TYR A 165 -3.12 -6.08 -7.78
N ASN A 166 -1.80 -6.27 -7.88
CA ASN A 166 -1.15 -7.57 -7.70
C ASN A 166 -1.36 -8.13 -6.29
N PHE A 167 -1.32 -7.26 -5.27
CA PHE A 167 -1.61 -7.61 -3.89
C PHE A 167 -3.07 -8.06 -3.68
N LEU A 168 -4.03 -7.33 -4.26
CA LEU A 168 -5.45 -7.69 -4.20
C LEU A 168 -5.69 -9.03 -4.90
N TRP A 169 -5.11 -9.19 -6.09
CA TRP A 169 -5.20 -10.41 -6.88
C TRP A 169 -4.69 -11.63 -6.11
N SER A 170 -3.49 -11.56 -5.51
CA SER A 170 -2.93 -12.69 -4.75
C SER A 170 -3.84 -13.11 -3.60
N HIS A 171 -4.44 -12.15 -2.89
CA HIS A 171 -5.34 -12.46 -1.78
C HIS A 171 -6.72 -12.99 -2.22
N ILE A 172 -7.25 -12.50 -3.35
CA ILE A 172 -8.49 -13.03 -3.93
C ILE A 172 -8.28 -14.50 -4.36
N VAL A 173 -7.14 -14.81 -4.99
CA VAL A 173 -6.79 -16.19 -5.39
C VAL A 173 -6.61 -17.10 -4.17
N GLU A 174 -5.87 -16.66 -3.15
CA GLU A 174 -5.72 -17.40 -1.88
C GLU A 174 -7.08 -17.71 -1.23
N PHE A 175 -7.99 -16.73 -1.20
CA PHE A 175 -9.32 -16.89 -0.65
C PHE A 175 -10.18 -17.87 -1.46
N ALA A 176 -10.14 -17.78 -2.79
CA ALA A 176 -10.87 -18.69 -3.67
C ALA A 176 -10.38 -20.15 -3.52
N HIS A 177 -9.06 -20.36 -3.38
CA HIS A 177 -8.49 -21.68 -3.09
C HIS A 177 -8.93 -22.21 -1.72
N TYR A 178 -8.89 -21.36 -0.68
CA TYR A 178 -9.32 -21.75 0.66
C TYR A 178 -10.80 -22.21 0.68
N ARG A 179 -11.69 -21.49 0.00
CA ARG A 179 -13.12 -21.89 -0.09
C ARG A 179 -13.33 -23.19 -0.86
N SER A 180 -12.64 -23.37 -1.98
CA SER A 180 -12.70 -24.63 -2.75
C SER A 180 -12.24 -25.84 -1.92
N ALA A 181 -11.28 -25.65 -1.01
CA ALA A 181 -10.82 -26.69 -0.10
C ALA A 181 -11.76 -26.93 1.10
N ALA A 182 -12.42 -25.88 1.61
CA ALA A 182 -13.38 -25.98 2.71
C ALA A 182 -14.70 -26.64 2.27
N GLY A 183 -15.18 -26.37 1.05
CA GLY A 183 -16.38 -27.01 0.50
C GLY A 183 -16.22 -28.50 0.22
N LYS A 184 -14.99 -29.01 0.08
CA LYS A 184 -14.69 -30.44 -0.10
C LYS A 184 -14.63 -31.25 1.20
N LYS A 185 -14.75 -30.62 2.36
CA LYS A 185 -14.72 -31.29 3.68
C LYS A 185 -16.11 -31.55 4.28
N SER A 186 -17.16 -31.28 3.53
CA SER A 186 -18.57 -31.38 3.99
C SER A 186 -19.37 -32.47 3.29
N ASP A 187 -18.71 -33.33 2.50
CA ASP A 187 -19.29 -34.52 1.86
C ASP A 187 -18.67 -35.80 2.44
#